data_AF-Q6IZ79-F1
#
_entry.id   AF-Q6IZ79-F1
#
_cell.length_a   1.000
_cell.length_b   1.000
_cell.length_c   1.000
_cell.angle_alpha   90.00
_cell.angle_beta   90.00
_cell.angle_gamma   90.00
#
_symmetry.space_group_name_H-M   'P 1'
#
loop_
_entity.id
_entity.type
_entity.pdbx_description
1 polymer ?
#
loop_
_entity_poly.entity_id
_entity_poly.type
_entity_poly.pdbx_seq_one_letter_code
_entity_poly.pdbx_strand_id
1 'polypeptide(L)' 'DKGLGPAEHCPGQCLPWACKVCKRKSVSVDRRRAATLREKRRLKKVNEAFEALKRSTLLNPNQRLPKVEILCS' A
#
# COMPACT_ATOMS: atom_id res chain seq x y z
N ASP A 1 -7.63 32.20 35.58
CA ASP A 1 -6.38 31.47 35.32
C ASP A 1 -6.50 30.77 33.98
N LYS A 2 -5.65 31.13 33.01
CA LYS A 2 -5.86 30.80 31.59
C LYS A 2 -5.63 29.31 31.33
N GLY A 3 -6.63 28.64 30.76
CA GLY A 3 -6.51 27.29 30.23
C GLY A 3 -5.42 27.21 29.17
N LEU A 4 -4.31 26.55 29.52
CA LEU A 4 -3.23 26.23 28.61
C LEU A 4 -3.70 25.06 27.73
N GLY A 5 -4.17 25.36 26.53
CA GLY A 5 -4.35 24.36 25.48
C GLY A 5 -3.01 23.65 25.19
N PRO A 6 -3.04 22.41 24.67
CA PRO A 6 -1.81 21.66 24.41
C PRO A 6 -0.89 22.48 23.52
N ALA A 7 0.36 22.67 23.95
CA ALA A 7 1.37 23.38 23.19
C ALA A 7 1.42 22.83 21.75
N GLU A 8 1.21 23.73 20.78
CA GLU A 8 1.28 23.42 19.35
C GLU A 8 2.61 22.70 19.07
N HIS A 9 2.50 21.43 18.66
CA HIS A 9 3.65 20.57 18.48
C HIS A 9 4.37 20.94 17.17
N CYS A 10 5.42 21.75 17.27
CA CYS A 10 6.22 22.18 16.13
C CYS A 10 7.09 21.04 15.57
N PRO A 11 6.82 20.52 14.36
CA PRO A 11 7.66 19.49 13.74
C PRO A 11 9.04 20.09 13.43
N GLY A 12 10.11 19.46 13.93
CA GLY A 12 11.51 19.89 13.69
C GLY A 12 12.29 20.30 14.94
N GLN A 13 11.61 20.57 16.06
CA GLN A 13 12.26 20.86 17.36
C GLN A 13 12.40 19.61 18.25
N CYS A 14 12.05 18.43 17.73
CA CYS A 14 12.09 17.19 18.48
C CYS A 14 12.59 16.03 17.63
N LEU A 15 13.20 15.04 18.28
CA LEU A 15 13.56 13.78 17.66
C LEU A 15 12.28 12.93 17.44
N PRO A 16 11.91 12.59 16.19
CA PRO A 16 10.62 11.93 15.91
C PRO A 16 10.43 10.58 16.59
N TRP A 17 11.53 9.86 16.85
CA TRP A 17 11.51 8.55 17.52
C TRP A 17 11.33 8.64 19.05
N ALA A 18 11.67 9.79 19.65
CA ALA A 18 11.56 10.05 21.08
C ALA A 18 10.27 10.82 21.44
N CYS A 19 9.78 11.69 20.54
CA CYS A 19 8.54 12.42 20.76
C CYS A 19 7.31 11.53 20.56
N LYS A 20 6.47 11.38 21.59
CA LYS A 20 5.26 10.54 21.57
C LYS A 20 4.28 10.91 20.44
N VAL A 21 4.12 12.20 20.16
CA VAL A 21 3.21 12.71 19.11
C VAL A 21 3.75 12.38 17.72
N CYS A 22 5.00 12.77 17.43
CA CYS A 22 5.67 12.44 16.16
C CYS A 22 5.73 10.93 15.91
N LYS A 23 6.12 10.15 16.92
CA LYS A 23 6.23 8.68 16.83
C LYS A 23 4.88 8.04 16.50
N ARG A 24 3.79 8.48 17.13
CA ARG A 24 2.45 7.96 16.83
C ARG A 24 2.07 8.27 15.38
N LYS A 25 2.34 9.49 14.91
CA LYS A 25 2.07 9.91 13.53
C LYS A 25 2.90 9.09 12.53
N SER A 26 4.22 8.96 12.73
CA SER A 26 5.10 8.21 11.84
C SER A 26 4.72 6.73 11.77
N VAL A 27 4.48 6.08 12.91
CA VAL A 27 4.04 4.68 12.96
C VAL A 27 2.76 4.46 12.16
N SER A 28 1.80 5.39 12.20
CA SER A 28 0.56 5.28 11.41
C SER A 28 0.82 5.36 9.90
N VAL A 29 1.72 6.25 9.47
CA VAL A 29 2.10 6.42 8.06
C VAL A 29 2.88 5.20 7.57
N ASP A 30 3.82 4.71 8.37
CA ASP A 30 4.64 3.55 8.03
C ASP A 30 3.80 2.27 7.94
N ARG A 31 2.83 2.09 8.85
CA ARG A 31 1.85 0.98 8.75
C ARG A 31 1.05 1.04 7.46
N ARG A 32 0.59 2.24 7.05
CA ARG A 32 -0.16 2.43 5.80
C ARG A 32 0.71 2.10 4.59
N ARG A 33 1.93 2.64 4.51
CA ARG A 33 2.89 2.33 3.45
C ARG A 33 3.21 0.84 3.38
N ALA A 34 3.42 0.20 4.52
CA ALA A 34 3.67 -1.24 4.60
C ALA A 34 2.47 -2.05 4.10
N ALA A 35 1.23 -1.62 4.42
CA ALA A 35 0.02 -2.25 3.90
C ALA A 35 -0.09 -2.11 2.37
N THR A 36 0.18 -0.92 1.83
CA THR A 36 0.22 -0.68 0.37
C THR A 36 1.27 -1.55 -0.32
N LEU A 37 2.47 -1.69 0.25
CA LEU A 37 3.52 -2.55 -0.31
C LEU A 37 3.12 -4.02 -0.30
N ARG A 38 2.47 -4.50 0.77
CA ARG A 38 1.94 -5.87 0.83
C ARG A 38 0.89 -6.11 -0.25
N GLU A 39 -0.06 -5.18 -0.40
CA GLU A 39 -1.10 -5.32 -1.42
C GLU A 39 -0.54 -5.26 -2.84
N LYS A 40 0.42 -4.37 -3.11
CA LYS A 40 1.14 -4.32 -4.39
C LYS A 40 1.81 -5.66 -4.72
N ARG A 41 2.47 -6.30 -3.74
CA ARG A 41 3.09 -7.62 -3.93
C ARG A 41 2.06 -8.72 -4.17
N ARG A 42 0.92 -8.69 -3.46
CA ARG A 42 -0.19 -9.63 -3.66
C ARG A 42 -0.76 -9.51 -5.07
N LEU A 43 -1.03 -8.28 -5.53
CA LEU A 43 -1.53 -8.01 -6.89
C LEU A 43 -0.54 -8.45 -7.97
N LYS A 44 0.77 -8.27 -7.76
CA LYS A 44 1.79 -8.77 -8.68
C LYS A 44 1.67 -10.28 -8.89
N LYS A 45 1.59 -11.06 -7.80
CA LYS A 45 1.42 -12.52 -7.87
C LYS A 45 0.13 -12.93 -8.58
N VAL A 46 -0.98 -12.24 -8.28
CA VAL A 46 -2.26 -12.49 -8.97
C VAL A 46 -2.12 -12.24 -10.48
N ASN A 47 -1.51 -11.12 -10.87
CA ASN A 47 -1.32 -10.79 -12.28
C ASN A 47 -0.40 -11.80 -12.99
N GLU A 48 0.67 -12.26 -12.34
CA GLU A 48 1.55 -13.31 -12.88
C GLU A 48 0.78 -14.62 -13.14
N ALA A 49 -0.14 -15.00 -12.25
CA ALA A 49 -1.01 -16.16 -12.45
C ALA A 49 -1.97 -15.98 -13.64
N PHE A 50 -2.53 -14.78 -13.82
CA PHE A 50 -3.36 -14.46 -14.99
C PHE A 50 -2.56 -14.55 -16.30
N GLU A 51 -1.33 -14.03 -16.33
CA GLU A 51 -0.48 -14.14 -17.52
C GLU A 51 -0.07 -15.59 -17.81
N ALA A 52 0.09 -16.42 -16.77
CA ALA A 52 0.31 -17.85 -16.95
C ALA A 52 -0.93 -18.55 -17.56
N LEU A 53 -2.12 -18.23 -17.06
CA LEU A 53 -3.38 -18.77 -17.58
C LEU A 53 -3.62 -18.36 -19.04
N LYS A 54 -3.36 -17.10 -19.41
CA LYS A 54 -3.43 -16.64 -20.80
C LYS A 54 -2.52 -17.47 -21.72
N ARG A 55 -1.30 -17.75 -21.29
CA ARG A 55 -0.32 -18.54 -22.05
C ARG A 55 -0.74 -20.00 -22.26
N SER A 56 -1.56 -20.56 -21.36
CA SER A 56 -2.04 -21.94 -21.49
C SER A 56 -3.35 -22.09 -22.24
N THR A 57 -4.17 -21.03 -22.32
CA THR A 57 -5.56 -21.10 -22.85
C THR A 57 -5.74 -20.34 -24.15
N LEU A 58 -5.02 -19.24 -24.36
CA LEU A 58 -5.23 -18.36 -25.52
C LEU A 58 -4.24 -18.68 -26.64
N LEU A 59 -4.73 -18.70 -27.88
CA LEU A 59 -3.89 -18.84 -29.08
C LEU A 59 -2.92 -17.65 -29.25
N ASN A 60 -3.32 -16.45 -28.82
CA ASN A 60 -2.44 -15.27 -28.80
C ASN A 60 -2.30 -14.73 -27.37
N PRO A 61 -1.22 -15.10 -26.64
CA PRO A 61 -1.02 -14.66 -25.25
C PRO A 61 -0.75 -13.15 -25.11
N ASN A 62 -0.40 -12.45 -26.20
CA ASN A 62 -0.16 -11.01 -26.18
C ASN A 62 -1.45 -10.18 -26.29
N GLN A 63 -2.60 -10.81 -26.56
CA GLN A 63 -3.89 -10.12 -26.56
C GLN A 63 -4.21 -9.58 -25.16
N ARG A 64 -4.64 -8.32 -25.09
CA ARG A 64 -5.13 -7.72 -23.84
C ARG A 64 -6.58 -8.11 -23.66
N LEU A 65 -6.87 -8.78 -22.56
CA LEU A 65 -8.23 -9.19 -22.17
C LEU A 65 -8.52 -8.73 -20.74
N PRO A 66 -9.77 -8.37 -20.42
CA PRO A 66 -10.24 -8.24 -19.05
C PRO A 66 -10.05 -9.53 -18.26
N LYS A 67 -9.80 -9.41 -16.95
CA LYS A 67 -9.63 -10.59 -16.07
C LYS A 67 -10.82 -11.54 -16.13
N VAL A 68 -12.04 -11.01 -16.21
CA VAL A 68 -13.26 -11.82 -16.30
C VAL A 68 -13.28 -12.68 -17.57
N GLU A 69 -12.82 -12.17 -18.71
CA GLU A 69 -12.76 -12.92 -19.96
C GLU A 69 -11.69 -14.01 -19.91
N ILE A 70 -10.54 -13.73 -19.31
CA ILE A 70 -9.48 -14.73 -19.11
C ILE A 70 -9.97 -15.90 -18.23
N LEU A 71 -10.86 -15.64 -17.27
CA LEU A 71 -11.44 -16.70 -16.42
C LEU A 71 -12.49 -17.55 -17.14
N CYS A 72 -13.05 -17.04 -18.24
CA CYS A 72 -14.06 -17.72 -19.06
C CYS A 72 -13.49 -18.33 -20.34
N SER A 73 -12.17 -18.21 -20.55
CA SER A 73 -11.43 -18.80 -21.68
C SER A 73 -11.02 -20.23 -21.35
#